data_AF-A0A2P5XIV4-F1
#
_entry.id   AF-A0A2P5XIV4-F1
#
_cell.length_a   1.000
_cell.length_b   1.000
_cell.length_c   1.000
_cell.angle_alpha   90.00
_cell.angle_beta   90.00
_cell.angle_gamma   90.00
#
_symmetry.space_group_name_H-M   'P 1'
#
loop_
_entity.id
_entity.type
_entity.pdbx_description
1 polymer ?
#
loop_
_entity_poly.entity_id
_entity_poly.type
_entity_poly.pdbx_seq_one_letter_code
_entity_poly.pdbx_strand_id
1 'polypeptide(L)'
;MAEFLALKGQSVSYSVLQYLAYSLNPHHTRPCATELFFLNYGILEVGFIDTTNKLFTQIYSRSIVPRMISQSDFGMTVVDDERILAKCFNTDVDTIQKLKAGFALKA
;
A
#
# COMPACT_ATOMS: atom_id res chain seq x y z
N MET A 1 16.40 -4.43 -8.79
CA MET A 1 16.67 -5.90 -8.77
C MET A 1 18.14 -6.11 -8.39
N ALA A 2 18.50 -5.81 -7.15
CA ALA A 2 19.88 -5.88 -6.67
C ALA A 2 20.05 -6.92 -5.54
N GLU A 3 19.00 -7.13 -4.74
CA GLU A 3 19.07 -7.91 -3.50
C GLU A 3 19.21 -9.42 -3.70
N PHE A 4 18.55 -10.02 -4.71
CA PHE A 4 18.59 -11.48 -4.89
C PHE A 4 18.69 -11.88 -6.37
N LEU A 5 19.93 -12.11 -6.82
CA LEU A 5 20.28 -12.43 -8.22
C LEU A 5 19.55 -13.66 -8.77
N ALA A 6 19.23 -14.64 -7.92
CA ALA A 6 18.55 -15.88 -8.32
C ALA A 6 17.13 -15.66 -8.87
N LEU A 7 16.50 -14.51 -8.57
CA LEU A 7 15.16 -14.19 -9.09
C LEU A 7 15.19 -13.49 -10.45
N LYS A 8 16.37 -13.17 -10.99
CA LYS A 8 16.49 -12.54 -12.30
C LYS A 8 15.95 -13.48 -13.38
N GLY A 9 14.97 -13.00 -14.14
CA GLY A 9 14.30 -13.80 -15.18
C GLY A 9 13.21 -14.74 -14.67
N GLN A 10 12.96 -14.80 -13.37
CA GLN A 10 11.90 -15.63 -12.78
C GLN A 10 10.54 -14.93 -12.67
N SER A 11 10.48 -13.63 -12.96
CA SER A 11 9.26 -12.80 -12.89
C SER A 11 8.56 -12.84 -11.52
N VAL A 12 9.31 -13.08 -10.45
CA VAL A 12 8.81 -13.08 -9.07
C VAL A 12 9.68 -12.20 -8.19
N SER A 13 9.08 -11.67 -7.12
CA SER A 13 9.77 -10.90 -6.09
C SER A 13 9.18 -11.26 -4.73
N TYR A 14 9.96 -11.07 -3.67
CA TYR A 14 9.52 -11.32 -2.30
C TYR A 14 10.04 -10.23 -1.37
N SER A 15 9.27 -9.92 -0.34
CA SER A 15 9.63 -9.02 0.75
C SER A 15 9.09 -9.55 2.07
N VAL A 16 9.84 -9.33 3.14
CA VAL A 16 9.38 -9.57 4.51
C VAL A 16 9.01 -8.24 5.12
N LEU A 17 7.80 -8.15 5.67
CA LEU A 17 7.31 -6.95 6.34
C LEU A 17 7.10 -7.28 7.82
N GLN A 18 7.73 -6.49 8.70
CA GLN A 18 7.61 -6.63 10.14
C GLN A 18 6.98 -5.36 10.70
N TYR A 19 5.89 -5.54 11.43
CA TYR A 19 5.07 -4.46 11.99
C TYR A 19 5.10 -4.54 13.52
N LEU A 20 5.21 -3.38 14.16
CA LEU A 20 4.90 -3.24 15.58
C LEU A 20 3.38 -3.31 15.78
N ALA A 21 2.94 -3.59 17.00
CA ALA A 21 1.52 -3.54 17.34
C ALA A 21 0.95 -2.15 16.99
N TYR A 22 -0.21 -2.12 16.31
CA TYR A 22 -0.88 -0.91 15.84
C TYR A 22 -0.13 -0.09 14.78
N SER A 23 0.96 -0.61 14.21
CA SER A 23 1.56 0.03 13.04
C SER A 23 0.78 -0.30 11.77
N LEU A 24 0.77 0.64 10.83
CA LEU A 24 0.03 0.54 9.58
C LEU A 24 1.01 0.46 8.43
N ASN A 25 0.73 -0.42 7.47
CA ASN A 25 1.29 -0.30 6.14
C ASN A 25 0.44 0.72 5.38
N PRO A 26 1.00 1.86 4.93
CA PRO A 26 0.25 2.82 4.14
C PRO A 26 -0.42 2.15 2.94
N HIS A 27 -1.56 2.70 2.55
CA HIS A 27 -2.24 2.27 1.33
C HIS A 27 -1.29 2.47 0.14
N HIS A 28 -1.07 1.40 -0.62
CA HIS A 28 -0.20 1.40 -1.78
C HIS A 28 -0.85 0.59 -2.91
N THR A 29 -0.40 0.82 -4.13
CA THR A 29 -0.78 0.05 -5.31
C THR A 29 0.47 -0.58 -5.93
N ARG A 30 0.30 -1.74 -6.57
CA ARG A 30 1.33 -2.36 -7.40
C ARG A 30 0.90 -2.30 -8.87
N PRO A 31 1.49 -1.39 -9.67
CA PRO A 31 1.07 -1.20 -11.06
C PRO A 31 1.35 -2.41 -11.98
N CYS A 32 2.27 -3.29 -11.61
CA CYS A 32 2.77 -4.35 -12.51
C CYS A 32 2.92 -5.73 -11.85
N ALA A 33 2.33 -5.95 -10.68
CA ALA A 33 2.39 -7.24 -10.00
C ALA A 33 1.18 -7.45 -9.10
N THR A 34 0.72 -8.70 -9.01
CA THR A 34 -0.19 -9.13 -7.96
C THR A 34 0.61 -9.50 -6.73
N GLU A 35 0.07 -9.16 -5.56
CA GLU A 35 0.68 -9.53 -4.29
C GLU A 35 0.10 -10.84 -3.75
N LEU A 36 0.90 -11.56 -2.97
CA LEU A 36 0.45 -12.68 -2.16
C LEU A 36 1.06 -12.55 -0.77
N PHE A 37 0.20 -12.51 0.25
CA PHE A 37 0.64 -12.38 1.63
C PHE A 37 0.63 -13.73 2.35
N PHE A 38 1.66 -13.93 3.16
CA PHE A 38 1.75 -15.05 4.09
C PHE A 38 2.02 -14.52 5.50
N LEU A 39 1.10 -14.75 6.42
CA LEU A 39 1.22 -14.28 7.80
C LEU A 39 2.00 -15.30 8.63
N ASN A 40 3.27 -14.99 8.91
CA ASN A 40 4.13 -15.88 9.68
C ASN A 40 3.79 -15.89 11.19
N TYR A 41 3.44 -14.72 11.74
CA TYR A 41 3.14 -14.53 13.17
C TYR A 41 2.18 -13.34 13.40
N GLY A 42 1.34 -13.45 14.43
CA GLY A 42 0.44 -12.37 14.86
C GLY A 42 -0.94 -12.38 14.20
N ILE A 43 -1.56 -11.20 14.19
CA ILE A 43 -2.85 -10.91 13.56
C ILE A 43 -2.63 -9.71 12.64
N LEU A 44 -3.13 -9.80 11.41
CA LEU A 44 -3.05 -8.73 10.43
C LEU A 44 -4.44 -8.47 9.85
N GLU A 45 -4.91 -7.24 9.99
CA GLU A 45 -6.07 -6.75 9.27
C GLU A 45 -5.63 -6.26 7.88
N VAL A 46 -6.23 -6.81 6.84
CA VAL A 46 -5.91 -6.46 5.46
C VAL A 46 -7.16 -5.93 4.78
N GLY A 47 -7.03 -4.79 4.12
CA GLY A 47 -8.05 -4.19 3.29
C GLY A 47 -7.57 -4.04 1.85
N PHE A 48 -8.45 -4.25 0.89
CA PHE A 48 -8.23 -3.87 -0.51
C PHE A 48 -9.47 -3.18 -1.07
N ILE A 49 -9.25 -2.24 -1.97
CA ILE A 49 -10.29 -1.47 -2.64
C ILE A 49 -10.23 -1.85 -4.12
N ASP A 50 -11.38 -2.18 -4.71
CA ASP A 50 -11.46 -2.43 -6.15
C ASP A 50 -11.66 -1.12 -6.95
N THR A 51 -11.63 -1.23 -8.27
CA THR A 51 -11.84 -0.08 -9.17
C THR A 51 -13.26 0.50 -9.11
N THR A 52 -14.18 -0.16 -8.40
CA THR A 52 -15.54 0.34 -8.11
C THR A 52 -15.64 1.06 -6.76
N ASN A 53 -14.50 1.31 -6.11
CA ASN A 53 -14.39 1.88 -4.76
C ASN A 53 -15.06 1.03 -3.68
N LYS A 54 -15.19 -0.28 -3.90
CA LYS A 54 -15.68 -1.20 -2.88
C LYS A 54 -14.53 -1.68 -2.01
N LEU A 55 -14.65 -1.42 -0.70
CA LEU A 55 -13.69 -1.89 0.30
C LEU A 55 -14.01 -3.33 0.72
N PHE A 56 -13.01 -4.20 0.66
CA PHE A 56 -13.04 -5.55 1.20
C PHE A 56 -12.01 -5.64 2.33
N THR A 57 -12.45 -5.98 3.54
CA THR A 57 -11.58 -6.15 4.70
C THR A 57 -11.62 -7.57 5.22
N GLN A 58 -10.50 -8.03 5.75
CA GLN A 58 -10.42 -9.30 6.44
C GLN A 58 -9.35 -9.29 7.52
N ILE A 59 -9.70 -9.84 8.67
CA ILE A 59 -8.76 -10.12 9.74
C ILE A 59 -8.18 -11.51 9.51
N TYR A 60 -6.86 -11.57 9.37
CA TYR A 60 -6.12 -12.81 9.28
C TYR A 60 -5.38 -13.07 10.59
N SER A 61 -5.62 -14.24 11.16
CA SER A 61 -4.73 -14.84 12.16
C SER A 61 -3.76 -15.77 11.45
N ARG A 62 -2.63 -16.09 12.12
CA ARG A 62 -1.63 -17.03 11.59
C ARG A 62 -2.30 -18.30 11.04
N SER A 63 -2.09 -18.56 9.76
CA SER A 63 -2.59 -19.75 9.06
C SER A 63 -1.44 -20.45 8.35
N ILE A 64 -1.46 -21.77 8.33
CA ILE A 64 -0.46 -22.62 7.67
C ILE A 64 -0.62 -22.54 6.15
N VAL A 65 -1.78 -22.09 5.66
CA VAL A 65 -2.11 -22.01 4.24
C VAL A 65 -1.97 -20.57 3.74
N PRO A 66 -1.15 -20.31 2.69
CA PRO A 66 -1.08 -19.01 2.06
C PRO A 66 -2.43 -18.68 1.41
N ARG A 67 -2.94 -17.48 1.69
CA ARG A 67 -4.18 -17.01 1.09
C ARG A 67 -3.86 -15.92 0.08
N MET A 68 -4.27 -16.14 -1.15
CA MET A 68 -4.05 -15.21 -2.25
C MET A 68 -4.92 -13.96 -2.04
N ILE A 69 -4.27 -12.80 -1.98
CA ILE A 69 -4.94 -11.50 -1.87
C ILE A 69 -4.43 -10.67 -3.06
N SER A 70 -5.18 -10.69 -4.16
CA SER A 70 -4.78 -9.95 -5.36
C SER A 70 -4.96 -8.45 -5.14
N GLN A 71 -3.88 -7.76 -4.79
CA GLN A 71 -3.79 -6.32 -5.05
C GLN A 71 -3.34 -6.16 -6.49
N SER A 72 -4.25 -5.72 -7.35
CA SER A 72 -3.89 -5.23 -8.67
C SER A 72 -4.59 -3.90 -8.90
N ASP A 73 -3.79 -2.96 -9.39
CA ASP A 73 -4.15 -1.91 -10.34
C ASP A 73 -4.18 -0.45 -9.84
N PHE A 74 -4.00 0.42 -10.84
CA PHE A 74 -3.91 1.88 -10.88
C PHE A 74 -2.52 2.50 -10.63
N GLY A 75 -1.91 2.94 -11.74
CA GLY A 75 -0.70 3.75 -11.77
C GLY A 75 -0.97 5.15 -11.24
N MET A 76 -0.42 5.46 -10.07
CA MET A 76 -0.48 6.79 -9.49
C MET A 76 0.64 7.64 -10.09
N THR A 77 0.28 8.69 -10.83
CA THR A 77 1.19 9.81 -11.07
C THR A 77 1.15 10.73 -9.85
N VAL A 78 2.32 11.04 -9.30
CA VAL A 78 2.42 11.99 -8.19
C VAL A 78 2.10 13.38 -8.72
N VAL A 79 1.06 14.01 -8.17
CA VAL A 79 0.68 15.40 -8.47
C VAL A 79 1.04 16.24 -7.26
N ASP A 80 1.99 17.16 -7.42
CA ASP A 80 2.48 18.01 -6.31
C ASP A 80 1.87 19.42 -6.29
N ASP A 81 1.09 19.81 -7.29
CA ASP A 81 0.47 21.13 -7.36
C ASP A 81 -0.70 21.26 -6.39
N GLU A 82 -0.61 22.21 -5.46
CA GLU A 82 -1.60 22.42 -4.38
C GLU A 82 -2.96 22.86 -4.90
N ARG A 83 -3.02 23.60 -6.01
CA ARG A 83 -4.29 24.05 -6.61
C ARG A 83 -5.00 22.90 -7.32
N ILE A 84 -4.23 21.99 -7.94
CA ILE A 84 -4.78 20.77 -8.52
C ILE A 84 -5.30 19.86 -7.40
N LEU A 85 -4.48 19.64 -6.37
CA LEU A 85 -4.86 18.83 -5.20
C LEU A 85 -6.09 19.39 -4.48
N ALA A 86 -6.18 20.71 -4.28
CA ALA A 86 -7.32 21.36 -3.67
C ALA A 86 -8.63 21.08 -4.44
N LYS A 87 -8.58 21.13 -5.79
CA LYS A 87 -9.72 20.76 -6.63
C LYS A 87 -10.04 19.26 -6.54
N CYS A 88 -9.03 18.39 -6.57
CA CYS A 88 -9.22 16.95 -6.52
C CYS A 88 -9.83 16.47 -5.20
N PHE A 89 -9.39 17.04 -4.08
CA PHE A 89 -9.89 16.71 -2.74
C PHE A 89 -11.11 17.53 -2.33
N ASN A 90 -11.62 18.40 -3.21
CA ASN A 90 -12.74 19.30 -2.95
C ASN A 90 -12.54 20.12 -1.65
N THR A 91 -11.36 20.72 -1.52
CA THR A 91 -10.91 21.47 -0.34
C THR A 91 -10.13 22.73 -0.75
N ASP A 92 -9.64 23.51 0.20
CA ASP A 92 -8.85 24.73 -0.05
C ASP A 92 -7.33 24.47 0.01
N VAL A 93 -6.55 25.39 -0.56
CA VAL A 93 -5.08 25.30 -0.62
C VAL A 93 -4.47 25.24 0.78
N ASP A 94 -5.03 26.00 1.73
CA ASP A 94 -4.55 26.04 3.11
C ASP A 94 -4.67 24.68 3.80
N THR A 95 -5.75 23.92 3.53
CA THR A 95 -5.88 22.54 4.03
C THR A 95 -4.86 21.60 3.39
N ILE A 96 -4.62 21.70 2.08
CA ILE A 96 -3.59 20.89 1.40
C ILE A 96 -2.19 21.18 1.96
N GLN A 97 -1.86 22.44 2.24
CA GLN A 97 -0.59 22.82 2.84
C GLN A 97 -0.40 22.22 4.23
N LYS A 98 -1.44 22.23 5.06
CA LYS A 98 -1.41 21.58 6.38
C LYS A 98 -1.22 20.07 6.27
N LEU A 99 -1.89 19.42 5.32
CA LEU A 99 -1.73 17.99 5.05
C LEU A 99 -0.29 17.68 4.63
N LYS A 100 0.28 18.42 3.68
CA LYS A 100 1.68 18.27 3.28
C LYS A 100 2.65 18.46 4.44
N ALA A 101 2.44 19.48 5.28
CA ALA A 101 3.26 19.71 6.47
C ALA A 101 3.16 18.56 7.47
N GLY A 102 2.03 17.87 7.55
CA GLY A 102 1.84 16.67 8.38
C GLY A 102 2.64 15.45 7.91
N PHE A 103 2.93 15.35 6.61
CA PHE A 103 3.73 14.28 6.01
C PHE A 103 5.21 14.65 5.79
N ALA A 104 5.58 15.92 5.97
CA ALA A 104 6.96 16.34 5.94
C ALA A 104 7.73 15.58 7.04
N LEU A 105 8.84 14.93 6.66
CA LEU A 105 9.74 14.30 7.61
C LEU A 105 10.11 15.31 8.69
N LYS A 106 9.71 15.05 9.94
CA LYS A 106 10.34 15.70 11.09
C LYS A 106 11.77 15.18 11.13
N ALA A 107 12.71 16.05 10.77
CA ALA A 107 14.14 15.83 10.99
C ALA A 107 14.46 15.65 12.48
#